data_AF-A0A7Y5VUP9-F1
#
_entry.id   AF-A0A7Y5VUP9-F1
#
_cell.length_a   1.000
_cell.length_b   1.000
_cell.length_c   1.000
_cell.angle_alpha   90.00
_cell.angle_beta   90.00
_cell.angle_gamma   90.00
#
_symmetry.space_group_name_H-M   'P 1'
#
loop_
_entity.id
_entity.type
_entity.pdbx_description
1 polymer ?
#
loop_
_entity_poly.entity_id
_entity_poly.type
_entity_poly.pdbx_seq_one_letter_code
_entity_poly.pdbx_strand_id
1 'polypeptide(L)'
;MLEPAARPDPDAPALPPGVGEDWRLPVDLSCPTCRYNLRALRLPRCPECGGRFRWQALLNVACPRCGQHLGAVEGSECPACALPLNWQSLFESAQPRHFDQGYEYTDRPFRAMLAAWWTTRRPKRFWDRIAIELPPNLHRLRWYLGVALALGAVTVLGPLALAWYQQAQAGQLTVLRLLYGSLVGWLAVCSLGTLLPLITFAALPFFTPTMTRFRIRRDQLLRCAAYGCTPLVWTAAIMMFGGILIWLGWQLARLAAWPPGLPRAVWYPQLFDINWLLDALAGGGRWPGLDVVDLPFWLNLLVVLLLGLGGGPWCWRFTYVALRGYLRLDRRNAWALLLSTQTIGVLALLAIWSSWGRFLRVAGYWLAQSGF
;
A
#
# COMPACT_ATOMS: atom_id res chain seq x y z
N MET A 1 -14.10 -23.02 -38.55
CA MET A 1 -14.06 -22.30 -39.84
C MET A 1 -13.09 -21.14 -39.66
N LEU A 2 -11.92 -21.21 -40.30
CA LEU A 2 -10.96 -20.09 -40.32
C LEU A 2 -11.49 -19.06 -41.31
N GLU A 3 -11.75 -17.85 -40.85
CA GLU A 3 -12.14 -16.72 -41.68
C GLU A 3 -11.03 -16.47 -42.72
N PRO A 4 -11.34 -16.34 -44.02
CA PRO A 4 -10.32 -16.09 -45.04
C PRO A 4 -9.58 -14.80 -44.71
N ALA A 5 -8.25 -14.84 -44.73
CA ALA A 5 -7.40 -13.70 -44.48
C ALA A 5 -7.88 -12.51 -45.34
N ALA A 6 -8.32 -11.44 -44.68
CA ALA A 6 -8.82 -10.25 -45.36
C ALA A 6 -7.77 -9.75 -46.37
N ARG A 7 -8.20 -9.46 -47.60
CA ARG A 7 -7.31 -8.87 -48.62
C ARG A 7 -6.64 -7.61 -48.04
N PRO A 8 -5.32 -7.42 -48.24
CA PRO A 8 -4.63 -6.23 -47.77
C PRO A 8 -5.30 -5.00 -48.40
N ASP A 9 -5.78 -4.13 -47.52
CA ASP A 9 -6.40 -2.85 -47.86
C ASP A 9 -5.29 -1.90 -48.36
N PRO A 10 -5.33 -1.46 -49.63
CA PRO A 10 -4.24 -0.67 -50.24
C PRO A 10 -4.04 0.69 -49.55
N ASP A 11 -5.01 1.15 -48.77
CA ASP A 11 -4.97 2.43 -48.06
C ASP A 11 -4.68 2.28 -46.56
N ALA A 12 -4.32 1.08 -46.09
CA ALA A 12 -3.89 0.91 -44.71
C ALA A 12 -2.52 1.60 -44.53
N PRO A 13 -2.39 2.57 -43.61
CA PRO A 13 -1.10 3.20 -43.39
C PRO A 13 -0.11 2.14 -42.94
N ALA A 14 0.95 1.93 -43.72
CA ALA A 14 1.99 1.00 -43.37
C ALA A 14 2.66 1.43 -42.05
N LEU A 15 3.25 0.48 -41.34
CA LEU A 15 4.20 0.83 -40.29
C LEU A 15 5.30 1.71 -40.92
N PRO A 16 5.80 2.72 -40.19
CA PRO A 16 6.87 3.55 -40.72
C PRO A 16 8.07 2.71 -41.12
N PRO A 17 8.81 3.12 -42.17
CA PRO A 17 9.96 2.36 -42.64
C PRO A 17 10.98 2.14 -41.51
N GLY A 18 11.50 0.91 -41.43
CA GLY A 18 12.49 0.51 -40.42
C GLY A 18 11.93 -0.09 -39.14
N VAL A 19 10.59 -0.13 -38.96
CA VAL A 19 9.98 -0.91 -37.89
C VAL A 19 9.83 -2.36 -38.37
N GLY A 20 10.53 -3.30 -37.72
CA GLY A 20 10.50 -4.72 -38.12
C GLY A 20 9.08 -5.31 -38.15
N GLU A 21 8.84 -6.28 -39.03
CA GLU A 21 7.52 -6.94 -39.20
C GLU A 21 6.99 -7.61 -37.92
N ASP A 22 7.90 -7.95 -37.01
CA ASP A 22 7.60 -8.54 -35.71
C ASP A 22 7.26 -7.51 -34.63
N TRP A 23 7.32 -6.21 -34.94
CA TRP A 23 6.99 -5.18 -33.98
C TRP A 23 5.55 -5.33 -33.49
N ARG A 24 5.40 -5.33 -32.18
CA ARG A 24 4.12 -5.37 -31.49
C ARG A 24 4.11 -4.22 -30.53
N LEU A 25 3.00 -3.48 -30.49
CA LEU A 25 2.78 -2.50 -29.46
C LEU A 25 2.84 -3.19 -28.07
N PRO A 26 3.87 -2.93 -27.24
CA PRO A 26 4.01 -3.60 -25.95
C PRO A 26 3.16 -2.93 -24.87
N VAL A 27 2.68 -1.72 -25.17
CA VAL A 27 1.84 -0.90 -24.31
C VAL A 27 0.38 -1.08 -24.70
N ASP A 28 -0.51 -0.92 -23.75
CA ASP A 28 -1.93 -1.00 -24.01
C ASP A 28 -2.40 0.43 -24.33
N LEU A 29 -2.75 0.65 -25.60
CA LEU A 29 -3.33 1.91 -26.06
C LEU A 29 -4.82 1.70 -26.28
N SER A 30 -5.65 2.61 -25.79
CA SER A 30 -7.09 2.54 -26.05
C SER A 30 -7.41 3.15 -27.41
N CYS A 31 -8.22 2.46 -28.21
CA CYS A 31 -8.77 2.98 -29.45
C CYS A 31 -9.50 4.30 -29.16
N PRO A 32 -9.22 5.39 -29.89
CA PRO A 32 -9.85 6.68 -29.64
C PRO A 32 -11.37 6.66 -29.89
N THR A 33 -11.85 5.73 -30.74
CA THR A 33 -13.26 5.60 -31.10
C THR A 33 -14.04 4.75 -30.10
N CYS A 34 -13.63 3.48 -29.88
CA CYS A 34 -14.40 2.52 -29.09
C CYS A 34 -13.74 2.14 -27.75
N ARG A 35 -12.56 2.69 -27.45
CA ARG A 35 -11.75 2.37 -26.25
C ARG A 35 -11.29 0.92 -26.14
N TYR A 36 -11.37 0.14 -27.22
CA TYR A 36 -10.77 -1.18 -27.28
C TYR A 36 -9.24 -1.12 -27.09
N ASN A 37 -8.67 -2.12 -26.45
CA ASN A 37 -7.24 -2.17 -26.18
C ASN A 37 -6.47 -2.65 -27.42
N LEU A 38 -5.61 -1.80 -27.96
CA LEU A 38 -4.82 -2.00 -29.18
C LEU A 38 -3.49 -2.75 -28.93
N ARG A 39 -3.32 -3.39 -27.76
CA ARG A 39 -2.14 -4.18 -27.43
C ARG A 39 -1.89 -5.27 -28.47
N ALA A 40 -0.61 -5.51 -28.76
CA ALA A 40 -0.15 -6.58 -29.65
C ALA A 40 -0.68 -6.50 -31.09
N LEU A 41 -1.34 -5.39 -31.42
CA LEU A 41 -1.87 -5.14 -32.74
C LEU A 41 -0.72 -4.67 -33.65
N ARG A 42 -0.64 -5.28 -34.83
CA ARG A 42 0.36 -4.92 -35.85
C ARG A 42 -0.16 -3.80 -36.76
N LEU A 43 -1.42 -3.94 -37.15
CA LEU A 43 -2.08 -3.04 -38.07
C LEU A 43 -2.62 -1.83 -37.31
N PRO A 44 -2.53 -0.61 -37.87
CA PRO A 44 -3.08 0.58 -37.23
C PRO A 44 -4.60 0.70 -37.41
N ARG A 45 -5.32 -0.39 -37.09
CA ARG A 45 -6.78 -0.52 -37.22
C ARG A 45 -7.38 -1.29 -36.07
N CYS A 46 -8.35 -0.71 -35.38
CA CYS A 46 -9.04 -1.36 -34.28
C CYS A 46 -9.84 -2.59 -34.76
N PRO A 47 -9.65 -3.78 -34.16
CA PRO A 47 -10.39 -4.97 -34.57
C PRO A 47 -11.87 -4.93 -34.21
N GLU A 48 -12.26 -4.18 -33.17
CA GLU A 48 -13.67 -4.08 -32.75
C GLU A 48 -14.48 -3.11 -33.61
N CYS A 49 -14.00 -1.88 -33.80
CA CYS A 49 -14.76 -0.83 -34.47
C CYS A 49 -14.29 -0.53 -35.89
N GLY A 50 -13.23 -1.20 -36.36
CA GLY A 50 -12.62 -0.94 -37.66
C GLY A 50 -11.92 0.42 -37.79
N GLY A 51 -11.90 1.24 -36.73
CA GLY A 51 -11.35 2.59 -36.73
C GLY A 51 -9.86 2.61 -37.01
N ARG A 52 -9.42 3.45 -37.95
CA ARG A 52 -8.02 3.64 -38.33
C ARG A 52 -7.35 4.68 -37.43
N PHE A 53 -6.06 4.55 -37.19
CA PHE A 53 -5.27 5.51 -36.43
C PHE A 53 -3.84 5.57 -36.96
N ARG A 54 -3.00 6.46 -36.42
CA ARG A 54 -1.56 6.49 -36.68
C ARG A 54 -0.83 6.22 -35.37
N TRP A 55 0.13 5.30 -35.38
CA TRP A 55 0.89 4.94 -34.18
C TRP A 55 1.61 6.16 -33.59
N GLN A 56 2.16 7.01 -34.45
CA GLN A 56 2.83 8.25 -34.10
C GLN A 56 1.90 9.20 -33.32
N ALA A 57 0.65 9.33 -33.78
CA ALA A 57 -0.34 10.19 -33.16
C ALA A 57 -0.80 9.61 -31.81
N LEU A 58 -1.04 8.30 -31.74
CA LEU A 58 -1.44 7.63 -30.49
C LEU A 58 -0.36 7.65 -29.41
N LEU A 59 0.91 7.45 -29.81
CA LEU A 59 2.06 7.48 -28.89
C LEU A 59 2.56 8.90 -28.61
N ASN A 60 1.95 9.92 -29.22
CA ASN A 60 2.36 11.32 -29.09
C ASN A 60 3.86 11.53 -29.37
N VAL A 61 4.39 10.88 -30.41
CA VAL A 61 5.82 10.91 -30.75
C VAL A 61 6.24 12.32 -31.11
N ALA A 62 7.35 12.79 -30.54
CA ALA A 62 7.95 14.09 -30.84
C ALA A 62 9.39 13.94 -31.33
N CYS A 63 9.84 14.85 -32.18
CA CYS A 63 11.23 14.89 -32.63
C CYS A 63 12.17 15.19 -31.44
N PRO A 64 13.21 14.39 -31.21
CA PRO A 64 14.11 14.59 -30.08
C PRO A 64 14.97 15.86 -30.22
N ARG A 65 15.13 16.38 -31.44
CA ARG A 65 15.92 17.59 -31.71
C ARG A 65 15.12 18.88 -31.53
N CYS A 66 13.94 18.98 -32.14
CA CYS A 66 13.16 20.23 -32.17
C CYS A 66 11.84 20.15 -31.40
N GLY A 67 11.46 19.00 -30.86
CA GLY A 67 10.20 18.81 -30.11
C GLY A 67 8.93 18.79 -30.96
N GLN A 68 9.03 18.88 -32.30
CA GLN A 68 7.85 18.85 -33.18
C GLN A 68 7.10 17.51 -33.06
N HIS A 69 5.77 17.57 -32.90
CA HIS A 69 4.91 16.38 -32.93
C HIS A 69 4.91 15.72 -34.31
N LEU A 70 5.17 14.42 -34.33
CA LEU A 70 5.33 13.61 -35.55
C LEU A 70 4.07 12.80 -35.90
N GLY A 71 2.92 13.14 -35.31
CA GLY A 71 1.66 12.39 -35.49
C GLY A 71 1.17 12.29 -36.94
N ALA A 72 1.56 13.24 -37.79
CA ALA A 72 1.16 13.30 -39.20
C ALA A 72 2.27 12.88 -40.19
N VAL A 73 3.47 12.55 -39.71
CA VAL A 73 4.67 12.38 -40.55
C VAL A 73 4.82 10.92 -40.97
N GLU A 74 4.98 10.69 -42.27
CA GLU A 74 5.23 9.37 -42.87
C GLU A 74 6.69 9.19 -43.33
N GLY A 75 7.44 10.29 -43.47
CA GLY A 75 8.83 10.26 -43.93
C GLY A 75 9.83 9.72 -42.90
N SER A 76 11.04 9.44 -43.37
CA SER A 76 12.20 9.07 -42.55
C SER A 76 12.91 10.28 -41.93
N GLU A 77 12.39 11.49 -42.08
CA GLU A 77 13.01 12.72 -41.61
C GLU A 77 11.99 13.66 -40.93
N CYS A 78 12.47 14.42 -39.95
CA CYS A 78 11.65 15.43 -39.28
C CYS A 78 11.39 16.62 -40.23
N PRO A 79 10.13 17.01 -40.49
CA PRO A 79 9.84 18.07 -41.44
C PRO A 79 10.32 19.46 -40.98
N ALA A 80 10.52 19.70 -39.68
CA ALA A 80 11.04 20.99 -39.20
C ALA A 80 12.57 21.09 -39.17
N CYS A 81 13.31 19.98 -39.01
CA CYS A 81 14.75 20.05 -38.77
C CYS A 81 15.59 19.05 -39.57
N ALA A 82 14.96 18.32 -40.49
CA ALA A 82 15.58 17.29 -41.33
C ALA A 82 16.37 16.23 -40.55
N LEU A 83 16.05 16.02 -39.26
CA LEU A 83 16.68 14.96 -38.47
C LEU A 83 16.21 13.60 -39.01
N PRO A 84 17.11 12.67 -39.36
CA PRO A 84 16.72 11.31 -39.71
C PRO A 84 16.05 10.64 -38.51
N LEU A 85 14.85 10.12 -38.73
CA LEU A 85 13.98 9.50 -37.75
C LEU A 85 14.22 7.98 -37.74
N ASN A 86 14.75 7.47 -36.64
CA ASN A 86 14.68 6.04 -36.35
C ASN A 86 13.35 5.75 -35.64
N TRP A 87 12.33 5.37 -36.42
CA TRP A 87 10.98 5.15 -35.91
C TRP A 87 10.89 4.10 -34.80
N GLN A 88 11.72 3.05 -34.85
CA GLN A 88 11.77 2.06 -33.78
C GLN A 88 12.24 2.68 -32.47
N SER A 89 13.38 3.39 -32.49
CA SER A 89 13.90 4.08 -31.30
C SER A 89 12.93 5.17 -30.81
N LEU A 90 12.27 5.88 -31.73
CA LEU A 90 11.26 6.87 -31.38
C LEU A 90 10.05 6.24 -30.70
N PHE A 91 9.52 5.13 -31.21
CA PHE A 91 8.42 4.42 -30.57
C PHE A 91 8.84 3.84 -29.22
N GLU A 92 10.05 3.30 -29.08
CA GLU A 92 10.59 2.85 -27.79
C GLU A 92 10.72 4.00 -26.79
N SER A 93 11.10 5.20 -27.25
CA SER A 93 11.26 6.39 -26.39
C SER A 93 9.96 7.14 -26.09
N ALA A 94 9.00 7.07 -27.02
CA ALA A 94 7.68 7.70 -26.95
C ALA A 94 6.63 6.79 -26.31
N GLN A 95 6.96 5.51 -26.09
CA GLN A 95 6.27 4.74 -25.07
C GLN A 95 6.22 5.63 -23.82
N PRO A 96 5.02 5.90 -23.28
CA PRO A 96 4.89 6.74 -22.10
C PRO A 96 5.92 6.21 -21.13
N ARG A 97 6.92 7.01 -20.72
CA ARG A 97 7.90 6.59 -19.72
C ARG A 97 7.09 6.13 -18.54
N HIS A 98 6.85 4.83 -18.51
CA HIS A 98 5.98 4.20 -17.56
C HIS A 98 6.64 4.49 -16.23
N PHE A 99 5.84 4.63 -15.20
CA PHE A 99 6.34 5.06 -13.92
C PHE A 99 7.43 4.08 -13.43
N ASP A 100 8.70 4.36 -13.75
CA ASP A 100 9.91 3.58 -13.42
C ASP A 100 10.14 3.53 -11.90
N GLN A 101 9.22 4.10 -11.14
CA GLN A 101 9.23 4.14 -9.68
C GLN A 101 8.29 3.11 -9.07
N GLY A 102 7.53 2.34 -9.87
CA GLY A 102 6.86 1.15 -9.35
C GLY A 102 7.91 0.15 -8.84
N TYR A 103 7.72 -0.38 -7.64
CA TYR A 103 8.62 -1.37 -7.04
C TYR A 103 8.89 -2.56 -7.97
N GLU A 104 7.90 -2.91 -8.78
CA GLU A 104 7.94 -4.02 -9.73
C GLU A 104 8.94 -3.83 -10.88
N TYR A 105 9.21 -2.58 -11.30
CA TYR A 105 9.91 -2.29 -12.55
C TYR A 105 11.30 -1.68 -12.38
N THR A 106 11.69 -1.32 -11.16
CA THR A 106 12.97 -0.68 -10.91
C THR A 106 14.00 -1.63 -10.34
N ASP A 107 15.26 -1.46 -10.71
CA ASP A 107 16.38 -2.23 -10.16
C ASP A 107 16.90 -1.64 -8.84
N ARG A 108 16.27 -0.58 -8.33
CA ARG A 108 16.62 0.07 -7.06
C ARG A 108 15.54 -0.17 -6.00
N PRO A 109 15.46 -1.39 -5.41
CA PRO A 109 14.30 -1.83 -4.64
C PRO A 109 13.99 -0.94 -3.43
N PHE A 110 15.02 -0.47 -2.73
CA PHE A 110 14.84 0.37 -1.54
C PHE A 110 14.26 1.75 -1.86
N ARG A 111 14.79 2.43 -2.89
CA ARG A 111 14.28 3.73 -3.33
C ARG A 111 12.84 3.60 -3.87
N ALA A 112 12.56 2.52 -4.59
CA ALA A 112 11.21 2.20 -5.06
C ALA A 112 10.23 2.00 -3.92
N MET A 113 10.65 1.28 -2.87
CA MET A 113 9.83 1.01 -1.70
C MET A 113 9.47 2.31 -0.96
N LEU A 114 10.44 3.20 -0.75
CA LEU A 114 10.18 4.52 -0.17
C LEU A 114 9.30 5.39 -1.06
N ALA A 115 9.52 5.36 -2.39
CA ALA A 115 8.68 6.07 -3.34
C ALA A 115 7.24 5.52 -3.36
N ALA A 116 7.07 4.20 -3.33
CA ALA A 116 5.78 3.53 -3.23
C ALA A 116 5.07 3.92 -1.93
N TRP A 117 5.77 3.92 -0.80
CA TRP A 117 5.23 4.40 0.48
C TRP A 117 4.75 5.86 0.41
N TRP A 118 5.54 6.76 -0.16
CA TRP A 118 5.15 8.16 -0.28
C TRP A 118 4.00 8.39 -1.26
N THR A 119 4.03 7.72 -2.41
CA THR A 119 3.04 7.91 -3.48
C THR A 119 1.70 7.26 -3.16
N THR A 120 1.68 6.10 -2.49
CA THR A 120 0.44 5.43 -2.05
C THR A 120 -0.40 6.33 -1.16
N ARG A 121 0.20 7.22 -0.34
CA ARG A 121 -0.54 8.23 0.45
C ARG A 121 -1.47 9.12 -0.38
N ARG A 122 -1.28 9.22 -1.69
CA ARG A 122 -2.19 9.88 -2.64
C ARG A 122 -2.76 8.85 -3.63
N PRO A 123 -3.78 8.05 -3.23
CA PRO A 123 -4.24 6.89 -3.99
C PRO A 123 -4.57 7.20 -5.45
N LYS A 124 -5.26 8.32 -5.71
CA LYS A 124 -5.62 8.73 -7.07
C LYS A 124 -4.38 8.90 -7.95
N ARG A 125 -3.42 9.72 -7.49
CA ARG A 125 -2.18 9.95 -8.25
C ARG A 125 -1.37 8.67 -8.42
N PHE A 126 -1.35 7.80 -7.41
CA PHE A 126 -0.66 6.53 -7.47
C PHE A 126 -1.23 5.64 -8.57
N TRP A 127 -2.55 5.42 -8.57
CA TRP A 127 -3.22 4.57 -9.56
C TRP A 127 -3.26 5.19 -10.96
N ASP A 128 -3.33 6.51 -11.09
CA ASP A 128 -3.21 7.22 -12.38
C ASP A 128 -1.81 7.04 -13.01
N ARG A 129 -0.79 6.70 -12.20
CA ARG A 129 0.60 6.52 -12.63
C ARG A 129 0.98 5.07 -12.91
N ILE A 130 0.32 4.11 -12.25
CA ILE A 130 0.58 2.69 -12.50
C ILE A 130 -0.15 2.26 -13.77
N ALA A 131 0.62 1.73 -14.73
CA ALA A 131 0.05 1.07 -15.90
C ALA A 131 -0.64 -0.23 -15.46
N ILE A 132 -1.97 -0.26 -15.54
CA ILE A 132 -2.85 -1.41 -15.23
C ILE A 132 -2.51 -2.64 -16.05
N GLU A 133 -1.93 -2.37 -17.20
CA GLU A 133 -1.92 -3.19 -18.37
C GLU A 133 -0.59 -3.94 -18.53
N LEU A 134 0.49 -3.39 -17.96
CA LEU A 134 1.77 -4.08 -17.86
C LEU A 134 1.65 -5.25 -16.88
N PRO A 135 2.10 -6.46 -17.27
CA PRO A 135 2.10 -7.60 -16.38
C PRO A 135 3.05 -7.33 -15.20
N PRO A 136 2.60 -7.54 -13.95
CA PRO A 136 3.48 -7.36 -12.79
C PRO A 136 4.60 -8.38 -12.80
N ASN A 137 5.76 -7.95 -12.35
CA ASN A 137 6.79 -8.88 -11.91
C ASN A 137 6.31 -9.54 -10.60
N LEU A 138 5.62 -10.69 -10.73
CA LEU A 138 5.01 -11.42 -9.62
C LEU A 138 6.00 -11.78 -8.52
N HIS A 139 7.24 -12.12 -8.89
CA HIS A 139 8.29 -12.46 -7.93
C HIS A 139 8.60 -11.27 -7.02
N ARG A 140 8.88 -10.10 -7.61
CA ARG A 140 9.15 -8.87 -6.85
C ARG A 140 7.94 -8.47 -5.99
N LEU A 141 6.73 -8.57 -6.53
CA LEU A 141 5.52 -8.19 -5.80
C LEU A 141 5.23 -9.12 -4.61
N ARG A 142 5.47 -10.43 -4.76
CA ARG A 142 5.39 -11.40 -3.65
C ARG A 142 6.48 -11.16 -2.62
N TRP A 143 7.70 -10.86 -3.05
CA TRP A 143 8.80 -10.52 -2.15
C TRP A 143 8.47 -9.27 -1.34
N TYR A 144 7.99 -8.22 -1.99
CA TYR A 144 7.55 -6.99 -1.36
C TYR A 144 6.45 -7.23 -0.33
N LEU A 145 5.42 -7.98 -0.70
CA LEU A 145 4.34 -8.36 0.21
C LEU A 145 4.88 -9.20 1.38
N GLY A 146 5.78 -10.14 1.13
CA GLY A 146 6.45 -10.95 2.15
C GLY A 146 7.25 -10.12 3.14
N VAL A 147 8.03 -9.14 2.67
CA VAL A 147 8.75 -8.19 3.53
C VAL A 147 7.76 -7.35 4.34
N ALA A 148 6.69 -6.86 3.72
CA ALA A 148 5.68 -6.08 4.40
C ALA A 148 4.95 -6.91 5.48
N LEU A 149 4.66 -8.18 5.20
CA LEU A 149 4.08 -9.15 6.12
C LEU A 149 5.03 -9.47 7.28
N ALA A 150 6.31 -9.70 7.00
CA ALA A 150 7.32 -9.98 8.02
C ALA A 150 7.50 -8.77 8.96
N LEU A 151 7.58 -7.56 8.41
CA LEU A 151 7.61 -6.33 9.21
C LEU A 151 6.34 -6.18 10.05
N GLY A 152 5.17 -6.44 9.46
CA GLY A 152 3.91 -6.50 10.17
C GLY A 152 3.96 -7.50 11.33
N ALA A 153 4.35 -8.74 11.07
CA ALA A 153 4.46 -9.79 12.08
C ALA A 153 5.43 -9.43 13.20
N VAL A 154 6.59 -8.82 12.91
CA VAL A 154 7.52 -8.33 13.94
C VAL A 154 6.86 -7.23 14.78
N THR A 155 6.14 -6.30 14.16
CA THR A 155 5.41 -5.25 14.88
C THR A 155 4.27 -5.77 15.76
N VAL A 156 3.72 -6.96 15.44
CA VAL A 156 2.66 -7.61 16.23
C VAL A 156 3.24 -8.52 17.32
N LEU A 157 4.07 -9.48 16.90
CA LEU A 157 4.53 -10.59 17.73
C LEU A 157 5.64 -10.17 18.70
N GLY A 158 6.51 -9.24 18.32
CA GLY A 158 7.58 -8.76 19.20
C GLY A 158 7.04 -8.19 20.51
N PRO A 159 6.08 -7.26 20.46
CA PRO A 159 5.46 -6.71 21.66
C PRO A 159 4.63 -7.72 22.45
N LEU A 160 3.93 -8.64 21.79
CA LEU A 160 3.20 -9.71 22.46
C LEU A 160 4.14 -10.66 23.21
N ALA A 161 5.25 -11.06 22.58
CA ALA A 161 6.26 -11.90 23.20
C ALA A 161 6.93 -11.18 24.38
N LEU A 162 7.24 -9.89 24.23
CA LEU A 162 7.79 -9.07 25.32
C LEU A 162 6.79 -8.95 26.48
N ALA A 163 5.52 -8.69 26.19
CA ALA A 163 4.47 -8.60 27.20
C ALA A 163 4.27 -9.93 27.93
N TRP A 164 4.29 -11.05 27.20
CA TRP A 164 4.21 -12.39 27.77
C TRP A 164 5.41 -12.70 28.68
N TYR A 165 6.62 -12.41 28.20
CA TYR A 165 7.85 -12.59 28.98
C TYR A 165 7.85 -11.75 30.27
N GLN A 166 7.42 -10.49 30.18
CA GLN A 166 7.31 -9.60 31.34
C GLN A 166 6.23 -10.08 32.32
N GLN A 167 5.09 -10.55 31.82
CA GLN A 167 4.04 -11.12 32.65
C GLN A 167 4.51 -12.38 33.39
N ALA A 168 5.36 -13.19 32.76
CA ALA A 168 5.95 -14.37 33.39
C ALA A 168 6.96 -14.01 34.49
N GLN A 169 7.65 -12.87 34.40
CA GLN A 169 8.62 -12.43 35.42
C GLN A 169 8.02 -11.55 36.53
N ALA A 170 6.97 -10.78 36.23
CA ALA A 170 6.40 -9.83 37.16
C ALA A 170 5.35 -10.50 38.05
N GLY A 171 5.80 -11.20 39.09
CA GLY A 171 4.94 -11.70 40.15
C GLY A 171 4.10 -10.62 40.86
N GLN A 172 4.39 -9.31 40.75
CA GLN A 172 3.73 -8.29 41.58
C GLN A 172 3.70 -6.80 41.11
N LEU A 173 4.08 -6.44 39.87
CA LEU A 173 4.15 -5.01 39.48
C LEU A 173 2.91 -4.50 38.72
N THR A 174 1.89 -4.09 39.47
CA THR A 174 0.59 -3.56 38.99
C THR A 174 0.72 -2.28 38.13
N VAL A 175 1.75 -1.47 38.36
CA VAL A 175 1.98 -0.20 37.63
C VAL A 175 2.54 -0.43 36.22
N LEU A 176 3.40 -1.44 36.04
CA LEU A 176 3.83 -1.86 34.69
C LEU A 176 2.66 -2.41 33.88
N ARG A 177 1.68 -3.05 34.53
CA ARG A 177 0.46 -3.57 33.90
C ARG A 177 -0.42 -2.47 33.27
N LEU A 178 -0.53 -1.29 33.89
CA LEU A 178 -1.32 -0.17 33.35
C LEU A 178 -0.66 0.49 32.13
N LEU A 179 0.65 0.76 32.21
CA LEU A 179 1.40 1.32 31.09
C LEU A 179 1.53 0.33 29.92
N TYR A 180 1.83 -0.95 30.19
CA TYR A 180 1.90 -1.99 29.13
C TYR A 180 0.54 -2.45 28.62
N GLY A 181 -0.53 -2.39 29.43
CA GLY A 181 -1.88 -2.65 28.96
C GLY A 181 -2.27 -1.71 27.82
N SER A 182 -1.85 -0.44 27.91
CA SER A 182 -2.02 0.51 26.81
C SER A 182 -1.18 0.12 25.59
N LEU A 183 0.12 -0.20 25.73
CA LEU A 183 1.05 -0.57 24.64
C LEU A 183 0.67 -1.89 23.93
N VAL A 184 0.18 -2.88 24.67
CA VAL A 184 -0.32 -4.12 24.07
C VAL A 184 -1.63 -3.86 23.34
N GLY A 185 -2.51 -3.04 23.90
CA GLY A 185 -3.71 -2.54 23.21
C GLY A 185 -3.37 -1.79 21.92
N TRP A 186 -2.34 -0.93 21.96
CA TRP A 186 -1.80 -0.21 20.80
C TRP A 186 -1.44 -1.13 19.66
N LEU A 187 -0.63 -2.12 20.00
CA LEU A 187 -0.04 -3.00 19.03
C LEU A 187 -1.10 -3.95 18.52
N ALA A 188 -2.06 -4.38 19.34
CA ALA A 188 -3.23 -5.13 18.88
C ALA A 188 -4.11 -4.35 17.90
N VAL A 189 -4.41 -3.06 18.14
CA VAL A 189 -5.20 -2.23 17.21
C VAL A 189 -4.46 -1.98 15.90
N CYS A 190 -3.16 -1.69 15.95
CA CYS A 190 -2.31 -1.55 14.76
C CYS A 190 -2.21 -2.88 13.98
N SER A 191 -2.15 -3.99 14.69
CA SER A 191 -2.15 -5.35 14.14
C SER A 191 -3.47 -5.66 13.44
N LEU A 192 -4.60 -5.31 14.05
CA LEU A 192 -5.92 -5.50 13.45
C LEU A 192 -6.04 -4.67 12.16
N GLY A 193 -5.56 -3.43 12.18
CA GLY A 193 -5.51 -2.54 11.02
C GLY A 193 -4.63 -3.08 9.88
N THR A 194 -3.48 -3.69 10.19
CA THR A 194 -2.58 -4.30 9.19
C THR A 194 -3.08 -5.64 8.67
N LEU A 195 -3.73 -6.44 9.52
CA LEU A 195 -4.30 -7.75 9.16
C LEU A 195 -5.58 -7.63 8.33
N LEU A 196 -6.41 -6.60 8.54
CA LEU A 196 -7.69 -6.46 7.85
C LEU A 196 -7.56 -6.39 6.32
N PRO A 197 -6.66 -5.60 5.70
CA PRO A 197 -6.42 -5.68 4.26
C PRO A 197 -5.95 -7.06 3.84
N LEU A 198 -5.06 -7.70 4.60
CA LEU A 198 -4.56 -9.03 4.27
C LEU A 198 -5.66 -10.08 4.25
N ILE A 199 -6.57 -10.04 5.23
CA ILE A 199 -7.76 -10.87 5.28
C ILE A 199 -8.68 -10.55 4.10
N THR A 200 -8.87 -9.27 3.79
CA THR A 200 -9.67 -8.81 2.64
C THR A 200 -9.09 -9.39 1.33
N PHE A 201 -7.78 -9.37 1.15
CA PHE A 201 -7.10 -9.92 -0.02
C PHE A 201 -7.04 -11.44 -0.03
N ALA A 202 -6.92 -12.10 1.12
CA ALA A 202 -7.03 -13.55 1.24
C ALA A 202 -8.46 -14.04 0.98
N ALA A 203 -9.46 -13.18 1.23
CA ALA A 203 -10.87 -13.48 0.95
C ALA A 203 -11.24 -13.28 -0.54
N LEU A 204 -10.53 -12.40 -1.25
CA LEU A 204 -10.82 -12.09 -2.66
C LEU A 204 -10.87 -13.32 -3.60
N PRO A 205 -9.97 -14.31 -3.49
CA PRO A 205 -10.07 -15.56 -4.25
C PRO A 205 -11.41 -16.30 -4.12
N PHE A 206 -12.14 -16.18 -3.01
CA PHE A 206 -13.47 -16.79 -2.90
C PHE A 206 -14.51 -16.12 -3.81
N PHE A 207 -14.24 -14.89 -4.26
CA PHE A 207 -15.04 -14.16 -5.24
C PHE A 207 -14.59 -14.40 -6.69
N THR A 208 -13.85 -15.48 -6.97
CA THR A 208 -13.37 -15.80 -8.33
C THR A 208 -14.49 -15.71 -9.39
N PRO A 209 -15.73 -16.24 -9.18
CA PRO A 209 -16.80 -16.13 -10.18
C PRO A 209 -17.17 -14.68 -10.53
N THR A 210 -17.22 -13.82 -9.53
CA THR A 210 -17.50 -12.39 -9.71
C THR A 210 -16.34 -11.71 -10.41
N MET A 211 -15.10 -12.04 -10.05
CA MET A 211 -13.91 -11.44 -10.65
C MET A 211 -13.70 -11.87 -12.10
N THR A 212 -14.04 -13.11 -12.47
CA THR A 212 -14.04 -13.57 -13.86
C THR A 212 -15.04 -12.80 -14.71
N ARG A 213 -16.21 -12.45 -14.17
CA ARG A 213 -17.22 -11.63 -14.86
C ARG A 213 -16.67 -10.24 -15.21
N PHE A 214 -15.85 -9.66 -14.34
CA PHE A 214 -15.21 -8.36 -14.56
C PHE A 214 -13.84 -8.45 -15.25
N ARG A 215 -13.40 -9.65 -15.68
CA ARG A 215 -12.09 -9.90 -16.29
C ARG A 215 -10.92 -9.39 -15.43
N ILE A 216 -11.09 -9.37 -14.10
CA ILE A 216 -10.04 -8.95 -13.17
C ILE A 216 -9.04 -10.09 -13.04
N ARG A 217 -7.78 -9.83 -13.36
CA ARG A 217 -6.72 -10.84 -13.29
C ARG A 217 -6.19 -10.97 -11.84
N ARG A 218 -5.70 -12.16 -11.46
CA ARG A 218 -5.20 -12.42 -10.09
C ARG A 218 -3.97 -11.57 -9.72
N ASP A 219 -3.16 -11.27 -10.71
CA ASP A 219 -1.96 -10.45 -10.62
C ASP A 219 -2.29 -8.96 -10.31
N GLN A 220 -3.40 -8.46 -10.85
CA GLN A 220 -3.95 -7.13 -10.55
C GLN A 220 -4.43 -7.03 -9.10
N LEU A 221 -5.05 -8.08 -8.57
CA LEU A 221 -5.45 -8.14 -7.16
C LEU A 221 -4.22 -8.15 -6.24
N LEU A 222 -3.17 -8.88 -6.61
CA LEU A 222 -1.94 -8.93 -5.85
C LEU A 222 -1.27 -7.55 -5.75
N ARG A 223 -1.35 -6.72 -6.80
CA ARG A 223 -0.88 -5.31 -6.75
C ARG A 223 -1.69 -4.49 -5.76
N CYS A 224 -3.01 -4.58 -5.85
CA CYS A 224 -3.90 -3.92 -4.89
C CYS A 224 -3.55 -4.34 -3.46
N ALA A 225 -3.23 -5.62 -3.24
CA ALA A 225 -2.82 -6.15 -1.94
C ALA A 225 -1.51 -5.53 -1.45
N ALA A 226 -0.44 -5.70 -2.24
CA ALA A 226 0.88 -5.20 -1.91
C ALA A 226 0.88 -3.70 -1.60
N TYR A 227 0.28 -2.89 -2.48
CA TYR A 227 0.28 -1.44 -2.31
C TYR A 227 -0.76 -0.95 -1.29
N GLY A 228 -1.87 -1.66 -1.13
CA GLY A 228 -2.88 -1.35 -0.11
C GLY A 228 -2.34 -1.56 1.31
N CYS A 229 -1.53 -2.59 1.53
CA CYS A 229 -0.88 -2.84 2.82
C CYS A 229 0.27 -1.88 3.12
N THR A 230 0.82 -1.21 2.10
CA THR A 230 2.09 -0.47 2.22
C THR A 230 2.05 0.59 3.31
N PRO A 231 1.13 1.57 3.32
CA PRO A 231 1.17 2.64 4.32
C PRO A 231 0.87 2.16 5.72
N LEU A 232 0.06 1.12 5.89
CA LEU A 232 -0.21 0.54 7.21
C LEU A 232 1.06 -0.08 7.79
N VAL A 233 1.74 -0.92 7.03
CA VAL A 233 2.97 -1.58 7.49
C VAL A 233 4.05 -0.55 7.83
N TRP A 234 4.26 0.45 6.98
CA TRP A 234 5.27 1.48 7.23
C TRP A 234 4.90 2.40 8.39
N THR A 235 3.62 2.75 8.55
CA THR A 235 3.18 3.56 9.69
C THR A 235 3.36 2.77 10.98
N ALA A 236 2.99 1.48 11.00
CA ALA A 236 3.21 0.59 12.14
C ALA A 236 4.71 0.43 12.46
N ALA A 237 5.56 0.24 11.45
CA ALA A 237 7.00 0.12 11.62
C ALA A 237 7.63 1.41 12.18
N ILE A 238 7.25 2.58 11.67
CA ILE A 238 7.74 3.88 12.17
C ILE A 238 7.29 4.11 13.61
N MET A 239 6.03 3.80 13.92
CA MET A 239 5.51 3.93 15.29
C MET A 239 6.22 2.98 16.25
N MET A 240 6.44 1.73 15.85
CA MET A 240 7.19 0.77 16.64
C MET A 240 8.63 1.23 16.87
N PHE A 241 9.33 1.64 15.80
CA PHE A 241 10.70 2.12 15.91
C PHE A 241 10.81 3.39 16.76
N GLY A 242 9.89 4.34 16.59
CA GLY A 242 9.79 5.53 17.43
C GLY A 242 9.54 5.17 18.90
N GLY A 243 8.63 4.23 19.15
CA GLY A 243 8.37 3.71 20.50
C GLY A 243 9.58 3.03 21.13
N ILE A 244 10.33 2.23 20.37
CA ILE A 244 11.58 1.59 20.80
C ILE A 244 12.63 2.65 21.13
N LEU A 245 12.81 3.67 20.29
CA LEU A 245 13.78 4.73 20.53
C LEU A 245 13.44 5.55 21.78
N ILE A 246 12.16 5.90 21.96
CA ILE A 246 11.68 6.59 23.17
C ILE A 246 11.95 5.73 24.40
N TRP A 247 11.62 4.43 24.34
CA TRP A 247 11.88 3.49 25.43
C TRP A 247 13.37 3.33 25.73
N LEU A 248 14.22 3.21 24.71
CA LEU A 248 15.67 3.09 24.87
C LEU A 248 16.27 4.37 25.46
N GLY A 249 15.86 5.54 24.96
CA GLY A 249 16.25 6.83 25.52
C GLY A 249 15.88 6.95 26.99
N TRP A 250 14.70 6.46 27.37
CA TRP A 250 14.27 6.40 28.76
C TRP A 250 15.13 5.45 29.61
N GLN A 251 15.50 4.27 29.11
CA GLN A 251 16.40 3.36 29.82
C GLN A 251 17.81 3.94 29.98
N LEU A 252 18.33 4.58 28.94
CA LEU A 252 19.64 5.24 29.00
C LEU A 252 19.63 6.41 29.97
N ALA A 253 18.57 7.21 29.99
CA ALA A 253 18.41 8.27 30.99
C ALA A 253 18.38 7.71 32.41
N ARG A 254 17.73 6.57 32.63
CA ARG A 254 17.75 5.85 33.92
C ARG A 254 19.14 5.37 34.34
N LEU A 255 19.94 4.91 33.39
CA LEU A 255 21.30 4.43 33.65
C LEU A 255 22.28 5.60 33.86
N ALA A 256 22.14 6.68 33.09
CA ALA A 256 23.02 7.84 33.12
C ALA A 256 22.75 8.77 34.31
N ALA A 257 21.49 8.94 34.71
CA ALA A 257 21.10 9.77 35.85
C ALA A 257 21.27 9.06 37.20
N TRP A 258 22.20 8.11 37.30
CA TRP A 258 22.48 7.39 38.54
C TRP A 258 23.76 7.90 39.21
N PRO A 259 23.69 9.00 39.97
CA PRO A 259 24.81 9.41 40.80
C PRO A 259 25.08 8.34 41.88
N PRO A 260 26.33 7.93 42.09
CA PRO A 260 26.69 7.03 43.16
C PRO A 260 26.41 7.72 44.51
N GLY A 261 25.44 7.20 45.27
CA GLY A 261 25.14 7.64 46.63
C GLY A 261 23.70 8.12 46.89
N LEU A 262 22.86 8.29 45.87
CA LEU A 262 21.47 8.72 46.07
C LEU A 262 20.50 7.51 46.13
N PRO A 263 19.52 7.50 47.07
CA PRO A 263 18.55 6.42 47.18
C PRO A 263 17.73 6.23 45.90
N ARG A 264 17.58 4.97 45.45
CA ARG A 264 16.80 4.55 44.27
C ARG A 264 15.38 5.12 44.19
N ALA A 265 14.81 5.54 45.32
CA ALA A 265 13.40 5.87 45.43
C ALA A 265 13.02 7.28 44.98
N VAL A 266 13.97 8.22 44.83
CA VAL A 266 13.63 9.65 44.72
C VAL A 266 13.73 10.21 43.29
N TRP A 267 14.43 9.53 42.38
CA TRP A 267 14.60 9.99 41.00
C TRP A 267 13.71 9.22 40.02
N TYR A 268 12.40 9.47 40.09
CA TYR A 268 11.56 9.36 38.90
C TYR A 268 11.95 10.53 37.97
N PRO A 269 12.31 10.30 36.70
CA PRO A 269 12.80 11.37 35.84
C PRO A 269 11.63 12.28 35.42
N GLN A 270 11.45 13.37 36.15
CA GLN A 270 10.51 14.45 35.83
C GLN A 270 10.83 15.17 34.50
N LEU A 271 12.02 14.95 33.93
CA LEU A 271 12.46 15.58 32.67
C LEU A 271 11.74 15.05 31.41
N PHE A 272 11.07 13.91 31.50
CA PHE A 272 10.16 13.41 30.44
C PHE A 272 8.74 13.17 30.96
N ASP A 273 8.45 13.62 32.18
CA ASP A 273 7.08 13.84 32.57
C ASP A 273 6.60 15.02 31.74
N ILE A 274 5.82 14.74 30.69
CA ILE A 274 5.27 15.80 29.84
C ILE A 274 4.44 16.77 30.69
N ASN A 275 3.96 16.33 31.87
CA ASN A 275 3.33 17.19 32.85
C ASN A 275 4.29 18.27 33.40
N TRP A 276 5.59 18.02 33.52
CA TRP A 276 6.55 19.07 33.92
C TRP A 276 6.72 20.12 32.81
N LEU A 277 6.88 19.69 31.55
CA LEU A 277 6.96 20.62 30.41
C LEU A 277 5.66 21.42 30.26
N LEU A 278 4.52 20.78 30.51
CA LEU A 278 3.21 21.42 30.43
C LEU A 278 2.88 22.27 31.65
N ASP A 279 3.31 21.92 32.86
CA ASP A 279 3.23 22.76 34.06
C ASP A 279 4.13 23.99 33.93
N ALA A 280 5.30 23.82 33.31
CA ALA A 280 6.20 24.92 32.95
C ALA A 280 5.60 25.83 31.86
N LEU A 281 4.91 25.27 30.86
CA LEU A 281 4.21 26.04 29.81
C LEU A 281 2.87 26.64 30.29
N ALA A 282 2.18 26.01 31.24
CA ALA A 282 0.92 26.46 31.82
C ALA A 282 1.12 27.42 33.02
N GLY A 283 2.36 27.82 33.31
CA GLY A 283 2.66 28.85 34.29
C GLY A 283 2.47 28.43 35.75
N GLY A 284 2.61 27.14 36.09
CA GLY A 284 2.58 26.65 37.48
C GLY A 284 1.22 26.74 38.18
N GLY A 285 0.16 27.12 37.46
CA GLY A 285 -1.21 27.13 37.98
C GLY A 285 -1.78 25.71 37.99
N ARG A 286 -1.86 25.10 39.17
CA ARG A 286 -2.64 23.87 39.38
C ARG A 286 -4.07 24.11 38.90
N TRP A 287 -4.47 23.50 37.79
CA TRP A 287 -5.85 23.52 37.30
C TRP A 287 -6.72 22.69 38.25
N PRO A 288 -7.54 23.30 39.12
CA PRO A 288 -8.34 22.54 40.07
C PRO A 288 -9.52 21.96 39.31
N GLY A 289 -9.57 20.63 39.18
CA GLY A 289 -10.70 19.92 38.55
C GLY A 289 -10.35 19.04 37.34
N LEU A 290 -9.10 19.06 36.87
CA LEU A 290 -8.54 18.04 35.98
C LEU A 290 -7.73 17.04 36.81
N ASP A 291 -8.37 16.48 37.84
CA ASP A 291 -7.76 15.46 38.69
C ASP A 291 -7.58 14.17 37.86
N VAL A 292 -6.34 13.94 37.43
CA VAL A 292 -5.70 12.62 37.25
C VAL A 292 -6.37 11.62 36.28
N VAL A 293 -7.42 12.00 35.55
CA VAL A 293 -7.93 11.20 34.42
C VAL A 293 -6.93 11.31 33.27
N ASP A 294 -5.89 10.48 33.40
CA ASP A 294 -4.89 10.04 32.46
C ASP A 294 -4.78 10.87 31.18
N LEU A 295 -4.02 11.95 31.19
CA LEU A 295 -3.52 12.56 29.95
C LEU A 295 -2.81 11.53 29.04
N PRO A 296 -2.08 10.51 29.57
CA PRO A 296 -1.67 9.36 28.76
C PRO A 296 -2.84 8.66 28.08
N PHE A 297 -3.98 8.48 28.75
CA PHE A 297 -5.21 7.92 28.16
C PHE A 297 -5.77 8.81 27.03
N TRP A 298 -5.77 10.13 27.16
CA TRP A 298 -6.28 11.03 26.10
C TRP A 298 -5.36 11.14 24.90
N LEU A 299 -4.04 11.25 25.13
CA LEU A 299 -3.05 11.15 24.06
C LEU A 299 -3.17 9.78 23.39
N ASN A 300 -3.45 8.75 24.20
CA ASN A 300 -3.67 7.43 23.71
C ASN A 300 -4.95 7.33 22.87
N LEU A 301 -6.07 7.88 23.33
CA LEU A 301 -7.30 7.89 22.56
C LEU A 301 -7.10 8.67 21.25
N LEU A 302 -6.38 9.79 21.29
CA LEU A 302 -6.06 10.58 20.10
C LEU A 302 -5.27 9.78 19.07
N VAL A 303 -4.22 9.07 19.47
CA VAL A 303 -3.43 8.26 18.52
C VAL A 303 -4.25 7.05 18.02
N VAL A 304 -5.18 6.48 18.80
CA VAL A 304 -6.08 5.40 18.38
C VAL A 304 -7.07 5.95 17.36
N LEU A 305 -7.62 7.13 17.61
CA LEU A 305 -8.48 7.83 16.68
C LEU A 305 -7.71 8.19 15.40
N LEU A 306 -6.47 8.66 15.49
CA LEU A 306 -5.66 8.98 14.31
C LEU A 306 -5.27 7.73 13.50
N LEU A 307 -4.97 6.60 14.14
CA LEU A 307 -4.60 5.36 13.44
C LEU A 307 -5.84 4.58 12.93
N GLY A 308 -6.91 4.54 13.72
CA GLY A 308 -8.18 3.93 13.35
C GLY A 308 -8.93 4.73 12.29
N LEU A 309 -9.09 6.03 12.50
CA LEU A 309 -9.75 6.94 11.53
C LEU A 309 -8.82 7.34 10.38
N GLY A 310 -7.50 7.26 10.56
CA GLY A 310 -6.55 7.49 9.47
C GLY A 310 -6.34 6.24 8.63
N GLY A 311 -5.93 5.13 9.23
CA GLY A 311 -5.49 3.92 8.52
C GLY A 311 -6.62 3.14 7.85
N GLY A 312 -7.73 2.92 8.55
CA GLY A 312 -8.89 2.20 8.02
C GLY A 312 -9.54 2.93 6.84
N PRO A 313 -10.01 4.19 7.05
CA PRO A 313 -10.55 5.03 5.98
C PRO A 313 -9.56 5.28 4.84
N TRP A 314 -8.26 5.36 5.12
CA TRP A 314 -7.25 5.44 4.05
C TRP A 314 -7.19 4.15 3.22
N CYS A 315 -7.18 2.97 3.84
CA CYS A 315 -7.21 1.70 3.10
C CYS A 315 -8.50 1.53 2.29
N TRP A 316 -9.63 1.97 2.85
CA TRP A 316 -10.90 2.02 2.14
C TRP A 316 -10.82 2.91 0.92
N ARG A 317 -10.34 4.13 1.09
CA ARG A 317 -10.16 5.07 -0.01
C ARG A 317 -9.17 4.54 -1.05
N PHE A 318 -8.08 3.92 -0.62
CA PHE A 318 -7.07 3.37 -1.51
C PHE A 318 -7.63 2.21 -2.35
N THR A 319 -8.28 1.26 -1.70
CA THR A 319 -8.92 0.10 -2.35
C THR A 319 -10.05 0.56 -3.26
N TYR A 320 -10.91 1.47 -2.81
CA TYR A 320 -11.99 2.03 -3.63
C TYR A 320 -11.46 2.73 -4.89
N VAL A 321 -10.41 3.55 -4.76
CA VAL A 321 -9.78 4.21 -5.93
C VAL A 321 -9.13 3.17 -6.85
N ALA A 322 -8.55 2.09 -6.31
CA ALA A 322 -8.07 0.97 -7.10
C ALA A 322 -9.22 0.30 -7.87
N LEU A 323 -10.29 -0.12 -7.18
CA LEU A 323 -11.43 -0.76 -7.82
C LEU A 323 -12.05 0.12 -8.92
N ARG A 324 -12.23 1.41 -8.65
CA ARG A 324 -12.85 2.35 -9.60
C ARG A 324 -11.94 2.75 -10.75
N GLY A 325 -10.73 3.21 -10.45
CA GLY A 325 -9.80 3.75 -11.45
C GLY A 325 -9.02 2.64 -12.13
N TYR A 326 -8.43 1.76 -11.34
CA TYR A 326 -7.53 0.72 -11.82
C TYR A 326 -8.28 -0.49 -12.40
N LEU A 327 -9.38 -0.95 -11.79
CA LEU A 327 -10.18 -2.06 -12.31
C LEU A 327 -11.40 -1.63 -13.14
N ARG A 328 -11.60 -0.32 -13.32
CA ARG A 328 -12.72 0.27 -14.08
C ARG A 328 -14.10 -0.26 -13.64
N LEU A 329 -14.27 -0.64 -12.37
CA LEU A 329 -15.57 -1.02 -11.83
C LEU A 329 -16.49 0.20 -11.79
N ASP A 330 -17.74 0.00 -12.22
CA ASP A 330 -18.78 1.01 -12.04
C ASP A 330 -18.90 1.39 -10.55
N ARG A 331 -19.20 2.66 -10.28
CA ARG A 331 -19.20 3.27 -8.95
C ARG A 331 -20.06 2.49 -7.95
N ARG A 332 -21.24 2.02 -8.39
CA ARG A 332 -22.16 1.22 -7.55
C ARG A 332 -21.54 -0.13 -7.17
N ASN A 333 -20.90 -0.80 -8.14
CA ASN A 333 -20.28 -2.10 -7.94
C ASN A 333 -19.01 -2.01 -7.07
N ALA A 334 -18.23 -0.94 -7.20
CA ALA A 334 -17.05 -0.71 -6.37
C ALA A 334 -17.40 -0.57 -4.88
N TRP A 335 -18.47 0.15 -4.55
CA TRP A 335 -18.95 0.26 -3.16
C TRP A 335 -19.50 -1.04 -2.62
N ALA A 336 -20.32 -1.75 -3.40
CA ALA A 336 -20.88 -3.03 -2.99
C ALA A 336 -19.78 -4.07 -2.71
N LEU A 337 -18.77 -4.15 -3.58
CA LEU A 337 -17.62 -5.03 -3.39
C LEU A 337 -16.81 -4.63 -2.15
N LEU A 338 -16.52 -3.33 -1.98
CA LEU A 338 -15.78 -2.85 -0.80
C LEU A 338 -16.51 -3.19 0.50
N LEU A 339 -17.80 -2.84 0.60
CA LEU A 339 -18.61 -3.08 1.78
C LEU A 339 -18.72 -4.57 2.09
N SER A 340 -19.05 -5.40 1.10
CA SER A 340 -19.16 -6.85 1.31
C SER A 340 -17.85 -7.48 1.78
N THR A 341 -16.72 -7.11 1.18
CA THR A 341 -15.42 -7.65 1.59
C THR A 341 -15.03 -7.21 3.01
N GLN A 342 -15.39 -5.98 3.40
CA GLN A 342 -15.17 -5.47 4.76
C GLN A 342 -16.08 -6.14 5.78
N THR A 343 -17.37 -6.29 5.49
CA THR A 343 -18.31 -7.01 6.35
C THR A 343 -17.81 -8.42 6.61
N ILE A 344 -17.33 -9.12 5.58
CA ILE A 344 -16.74 -10.46 5.73
C ILE A 344 -15.47 -10.43 6.56
N GLY A 345 -14.58 -9.45 6.34
CA GLY A 345 -13.37 -9.28 7.14
C GLY A 345 -13.68 -9.06 8.62
N VAL A 346 -14.65 -8.21 8.94
CA VAL A 346 -15.10 -7.93 10.31
C VAL A 346 -15.75 -9.17 10.93
N LEU A 347 -16.64 -9.86 10.20
CA LEU A 347 -17.26 -11.09 10.68
C LEU A 347 -16.22 -12.20 10.95
N ALA A 348 -15.20 -12.33 10.10
CA ALA A 348 -14.10 -13.26 10.30
C ALA A 348 -13.28 -12.91 11.56
N LEU A 349 -12.98 -11.62 11.77
CA LEU A 349 -12.30 -11.17 12.99
C LEU A 349 -13.12 -11.43 14.25
N LEU A 350 -14.44 -11.17 14.22
CA LEU A 350 -15.34 -11.47 15.34
C LEU A 350 -15.43 -12.98 15.61
N ALA A 351 -15.44 -13.81 14.58
CA ALA A 351 -15.41 -15.26 14.71
C ALA A 351 -14.09 -15.77 15.32
N ILE A 352 -12.95 -15.21 14.90
CA ILE A 352 -11.64 -15.52 15.49
C ILE A 352 -11.59 -15.07 16.95
N TRP A 353 -12.04 -13.85 17.24
CA TRP A 353 -12.07 -13.29 18.60
C TRP A 353 -12.95 -14.13 19.54
N SER A 354 -14.17 -14.47 19.13
CA SER A 354 -15.08 -15.29 19.93
C SER A 354 -14.55 -16.71 20.15
N SER A 355 -13.79 -17.26 19.21
CA SER A 355 -13.12 -18.55 19.35
C SER A 355 -11.94 -18.48 20.31
N TRP A 356 -11.13 -17.42 20.24
CA TRP A 356 -10.06 -17.13 21.21
C TRP A 356 -10.57 -16.94 22.63
N GLY A 357 -11.67 -16.19 22.82
CA GLY A 357 -12.27 -16.01 24.14
C GLY A 357 -12.85 -17.29 24.74
N ARG A 358 -13.23 -18.28 23.92
CA ARG A 358 -13.57 -19.62 24.39
C ARG A 358 -12.32 -20.42 24.76
N PHE A 359 -11.29 -20.39 23.92
CA PHE A 359 -10.01 -21.05 24.18
C PHE A 359 -9.36 -20.57 25.48
N LEU A 360 -9.28 -19.26 25.70
CA LEU A 360 -8.69 -18.68 26.92
C LEU A 360 -9.47 -19.05 28.18
N ARG A 361 -10.80 -19.18 28.10
CA ARG A 361 -11.61 -19.67 29.24
C ARG A 361 -11.28 -21.12 29.56
N VAL A 362 -11.20 -21.99 28.55
CA VAL A 362 -10.84 -23.41 28.75
C VAL A 362 -9.42 -23.55 29.28
N ALA A 363 -8.46 -22.80 28.74
CA ALA A 363 -7.08 -22.78 29.22
C ALA A 363 -6.99 -22.26 30.67
N GLY A 364 -7.77 -21.23 31.02
CA GLY A 364 -7.87 -20.72 32.38
C GLY A 364 -8.43 -21.77 33.36
N TYR A 365 -9.46 -22.52 32.96
CA TYR A 365 -10.00 -23.63 33.77
C TYR A 365 -8.96 -24.75 33.97
N TRP A 366 -8.22 -25.11 32.93
CA TRP A 366 -7.16 -26.13 33.01
C TRP A 366 -6.02 -25.70 33.93
N LEU A 367 -5.56 -24.45 33.80
CA LEU A 367 -4.52 -23.89 34.66
C LEU A 367 -4.96 -23.87 36.12
N ALA A 368 -6.20 -23.41 36.39
CA ALA A 368 -6.76 -23.39 37.74
C ALA A 368 -6.90 -24.80 38.36
N GLN A 369 -7.19 -25.84 37.56
CA GLN A 369 -7.25 -27.22 38.04
C GLN A 369 -5.86 -27.85 38.24
N SER A 370 -4.85 -27.40 37.50
CA SER A 370 -3.49 -27.96 37.56
C SER A 370 -2.67 -27.55 38.79
N GLY A 371 -3.19 -26.66 39.65
CA GLY A 371 -2.53 -26.24 40.89
C GLY A 371 -1.27 -25.39 40.71
N PHE A 372 -1.09 -24.82 39.51
CA PHE A 372 -0.02 -23.88 39.18
C PHE A 372 -0.36 -22.43 39.55
#